data_AF-A0AAV9CGZ9-F1
#
_entry.id   AF-A0AAV9CGZ9-F1
#
_cell.length_a   1.000
_cell.length_b   1.000
_cell.length_c   1.000
_cell.angle_alpha   90.00
_cell.angle_beta   90.00
_cell.angle_gamma   90.00
#
_symmetry.space_group_name_H-M   'P 1'
#
loop_
_entity.id
_entity.type
_entity.pdbx_description
1 polymer ?
#
loop_
_entity_poly.entity_id
_entity_poly.type
_entity_poly.pdbx_seq_one_letter_code
_entity_poly.pdbx_strand_id
1 'polypeptide(L)' 'MIISALMESPHFTLQSIYAQTDDEKLEYEYESGNMNIIINEYASQREILQQVEIFIRKMNSILAFMANLNRESFNKRRLS' A
#
# COMPACT_ATOMS: atom_id res chain seq x y z
N MET A 1 -7.75 -11.81 24.47
CA MET A 1 -6.66 -10.83 24.63
C MET A 1 -7.24 -9.47 24.27
N ILE A 2 -7.65 -8.70 25.28
CA ILE A 2 -8.21 -7.37 25.11
C ILE A 2 -7.04 -6.40 25.25
N ILE A 3 -6.70 -5.68 24.20
CA ILE A 3 -5.78 -4.54 24.29
C ILE A 3 -6.62 -3.29 24.07
N SER A 4 -7.01 -2.69 25.20
CA SER A 4 -7.38 -1.29 25.27
C SER A 4 -6.13 -0.46 25.01
N ALA A 5 -6.06 0.16 23.84
CA ALA A 5 -5.29 1.36 23.64
C ALA A 5 -6.26 2.37 23.04
N LEU A 6 -6.30 3.56 23.64
CA LEU A 6 -6.73 4.77 22.96
C LEU A 6 -5.84 4.88 21.71
N MET A 7 -6.30 4.35 20.58
CA MET A 7 -5.53 4.35 19.34
C MET A 7 -5.71 5.71 18.69
N GLU A 8 -4.78 6.61 18.99
CA GLU A 8 -4.29 7.57 18.00
C GLU A 8 -4.00 6.77 16.72
N SER A 9 -4.49 7.24 15.57
CA SER A 9 -4.54 6.53 14.29
C SER A 9 -3.25 5.72 14.01
N PRO A 10 -3.29 4.37 14.02
CA PRO A 10 -2.11 3.58 13.69
C PRO A 10 -1.71 3.81 12.22
N HIS A 11 -0.63 4.58 12.04
CA HIS A 11 0.08 4.66 10.77
C HIS A 11 0.99 3.45 10.63
N PHE A 12 0.99 2.82 9.47
CA PHE A 12 1.91 1.74 9.16
C PHE A 12 2.41 1.84 7.72
N THR A 13 3.60 1.29 7.52
CA THR A 13 4.26 1.25 6.23
C THR A 13 4.27 -0.18 5.71
N LEU A 14 3.98 -0.34 4.43
CA LEU A 14 4.07 -1.60 3.73
C LEU A 14 5.11 -1.52 2.62
N GLN A 15 6.06 -2.46 2.64
CA GLN A 15 7.08 -2.60 1.62
C GLN A 15 7.00 -4.00 1.01
N SER A 16 7.06 -4.07 -0.31
CA SER A 16 7.15 -5.37 -0.99
C SER A 16 8.46 -6.06 -0.65
N ILE A 17 8.45 -7.37 -0.44
CA ILE A 17 9.69 -8.17 -0.34
C ILE A 17 10.51 -8.14 -1.65
N TYR A 18 9.87 -7.75 -2.76
CA TYR A 18 10.50 -7.58 -4.06
C TYR A 18 10.89 -6.13 -4.37
N ALA A 19 10.77 -5.21 -3.40
CA ALA A 19 11.20 -3.83 -3.58
C ALA A 19 12.65 -3.76 -4.07
N GLN A 20 12.90 -2.86 -5.02
CA GLN A 20 14.24 -2.61 -5.58
C GLN A 20 15.01 -1.57 -4.76
N THR A 21 14.31 -0.66 -4.09
CA THR A 21 14.89 0.36 -3.23
C THR A 21 14.13 0.47 -1.91
N ASP A 22 14.77 1.10 -0.91
CA ASP A 22 14.15 1.36 0.39
C ASP A 22 13.03 2.40 0.35
N ASP A 23 12.87 3.10 -0.78
CA ASP A 23 11.86 4.14 -0.96
C ASP A 23 10.55 3.59 -1.54
N GLU A 24 10.52 2.34 -2.01
CA GLU A 24 9.32 1.68 -2.52
C GLU A 24 8.37 1.23 -1.39
N LYS A 25 7.90 2.21 -0.62
CA LYS A 25 7.12 2.03 0.61
C LYS A 25 5.78 2.73 0.49
N LEU A 26 4.70 2.02 0.80
CA LEU A 26 3.35 2.56 0.88
C LEU A 26 3.01 2.87 2.33
N GLU A 27 2.29 3.96 2.54
CA GLU A 27 1.81 4.36 3.86
C GLU A 27 0.30 4.20 3.95
N TYR A 28 -0.16 3.76 5.12
CA TYR A 28 -1.56 3.58 5.42
C TYR A 28 -1.87 4.12 6.80
N GLU A 29 -3.09 4.61 6.97
CA GLU A 29 -3.72 4.81 8.27
C GLU A 29 -4.82 3.75 8.45
N TYR A 30 -4.98 3.26 9.67
CA TYR A 30 -6.17 2.50 10.03
C TYR A 30 -7.05 3.33 10.95
N GLU A 31 -8.21 3.73 10.43
CA GLU A 31 -9.18 4.55 11.14
C GLU A 31 -10.56 3.85 11.13
N SER A 32 -11.09 3.60 12.32
CA SER A 32 -12.47 3.11 12.50
C SER A 32 -12.82 1.85 11.68
N GLY A 33 -11.87 0.92 11.52
CA GLY A 33 -12.08 -0.30 10.73
C GLY A 33 -11.73 -0.19 9.25
N ASN A 34 -11.37 1.00 8.78
CA ASN A 34 -10.96 1.25 7.41
C ASN A 34 -9.44 1.41 7.33
N MET A 35 -8.83 0.78 6.33
CA MET A 35 -7.45 1.07 5.95
C MET A 35 -7.49 2.09 4.81
N ASN A 36 -6.97 3.29 5.04
CA ASN A 36 -6.85 4.31 4.00
C ASN A 36 -5.40 4.43 3.56
N ILE A 37 -5.18 4.49 2.25
CA ILE A 37 -3.84 4.74 1.70
C ILE A 37 -3.49 6.22 1.82
N ILE A 38 -2.28 6.50 2.28
CA ILE A 38 -1.68 7.83 2.31
C ILE A 38 -0.89 8.01 1.02
N ILE A 39 -1.13 9.11 0.31
CA ILE A 39 -0.42 9.43 -0.94
C ILE A 39 0.94 10.05 -0.59
N ASN A 40 1.91 9.20 -0.26
CA ASN A 40 3.30 9.56 -0.08
C ASN A 40 4.07 9.61 -1.42
N GLU A 41 5.38 9.85 -1.39
CA GLU A 41 6.20 10.00 -2.60
C GLU A 41 6.09 8.79 -3.54
N TYR A 42 6.20 7.57 -3.01
CA TYR A 42 6.05 6.35 -3.81
C TYR A 42 4.64 6.19 -4.38
N ALA A 43 3.59 6.39 -3.57
CA ALA A 43 2.20 6.29 -4.01
C ALA A 43 1.81 7.38 -5.02
N SER A 44 2.54 8.51 -5.05
CA SER A 44 2.35 9.60 -6.00
C SER A 44 2.96 9.33 -7.39
N GLN A 45 3.82 8.32 -7.52
CA GLN A 45 4.36 7.91 -8.81
C GLN A 45 3.22 7.51 -9.74
N ARG A 46 3.30 7.93 -11.01
CA ARG A 46 2.18 7.83 -11.97
C ARG A 46 1.62 6.41 -12.06
N GLU A 47 2.49 5.41 -12.11
CA GLU A 47 2.14 3.99 -12.24
C GLU A 47 1.40 3.48 -11.00
N ILE A 48 1.82 3.89 -9.81
CA ILE A 48 1.20 3.49 -8.55
C ILE A 48 -0.12 4.24 -8.36
N LEU A 49 -0.14 5.54 -8.61
CA LEU A 49 -1.33 6.38 -8.49
C LEU A 49 -2.48 5.88 -9.37
N GLN A 50 -2.19 5.45 -10.61
CA GLN A 50 -3.19 4.83 -11.49
C GLN A 50 -3.78 3.55 -10.89
N GLN A 51 -2.96 2.72 -10.25
CA GLN A 51 -3.42 1.51 -9.58
C GLN A 51 -4.27 1.84 -8.34
N VAL A 52 -3.91 2.87 -7.58
CA VAL A 52 -4.71 3.38 -6.46
C VAL A 52 -6.09 3.83 -6.93
N GLU A 53 -6.15 4.61 -8.00
CA GLU A 53 -7.42 5.07 -8.59
C GLU A 53 -8.31 3.89 -9.03
N ILE A 54 -7.73 2.83 -9.59
CA ILE A 54 -8.49 1.65 -10.05
C ILE A 54 -8.89 0.76 -8.87
N PHE A 55 -7.92 0.25 -8.12
CA PHE A 55 -8.17 -0.81 -7.16
C PHE A 55 -8.71 -0.29 -5.82
N ILE A 56 -8.22 0.86 -5.35
CA ILE A 56 -8.66 1.43 -4.07
C ILE A 56 -9.91 2.26 -4.28
N ARG A 57 -9.89 3.24 -5.19
CA ARG A 57 -11.01 4.19 -5.30
C ARG A 57 -12.22 3.67 -6.08
N LYS A 58 -12.00 2.98 -7.21
CA LYS A 58 -13.10 2.45 -8.03
C LYS A 58 -13.58 1.07 -7.58
N MET A 59 -12.67 0.18 -7.21
CA MET A 59 -13.01 -1.20 -6.83
C MET A 59 -13.13 -1.42 -5.32
N ASN A 60 -12.72 -0.44 -4.49
CA ASN A 60 -12.72 -0.56 -3.03
C ASN A 60 -12.04 -1.84 -2.52
N SER A 61 -10.90 -2.20 -3.11
CA SER A 61 -10.21 -3.46 -2.84
C SER A 61 -8.71 -3.28 -2.69
N ILE A 62 -8.28 -3.17 -1.43
CA ILE A 62 -6.86 -3.16 -1.04
C ILE A 62 -6.20 -4.49 -1.41
N LEU A 63 -6.91 -5.62 -1.29
CA LEU A 63 -6.36 -6.92 -1.67
C LEU A 63 -6.03 -7.00 -3.17
N ALA A 64 -6.88 -6.46 -4.04
CA ALA A 64 -6.61 -6.43 -5.47
C ALA A 64 -5.41 -5.54 -5.80
N PHE A 65 -5.31 -4.37 -5.15
CA PHE A 65 -4.16 -3.48 -5.27
C PHE A 65 -2.85 -4.18 -4.87
N MET A 66 -2.84 -4.79 -3.68
CA MET A 66 -1.70 -5.51 -3.13
C MET A 66 -1.25 -6.68 -4.01
N ALA A 67 -2.20 -7.43 -4.58
CA ALA A 67 -1.89 -8.52 -5.49
C ALA A 67 -1.23 -8.02 -6.79
N ASN A 68 -1.73 -6.92 -7.37
CA ASN A 68 -1.15 -6.36 -8.59
C ASN A 68 0.26 -5.82 -8.34
N LEU A 69 0.47 -5.08 -7.25
CA LEU A 69 1.80 -4.58 -6.86
C LEU A 69 2.79 -5.71 -6.65
N ASN A 70 2.42 -6.76 -5.90
CA ASN A 70 3.30 -7.92 -5.70
C ASN A 70 3.71 -8.56 -7.03
N ARG A 71 2.77 -8.71 -7.96
CA ARG A 71 3.05 -9.26 -9.30
C ARG A 71 4.02 -8.36 -10.08
N GLU A 72 3.80 -7.04 -10.06
CA GLU A 72 4.64 -6.09 -10.79
C GLU A 72 6.05 -5.98 -10.21
N SER A 73 6.19 -5.87 -8.88
CA SER A 73 7.49 -5.84 -8.21
C SER A 73 8.27 -7.14 -8.45
N PHE A 74 7.59 -8.29 -8.40
CA PHE A 74 8.23 -9.58 -8.74
C PHE A 74 8.75 -9.59 -10.18
N ASN A 75 7.94 -9.13 -11.14
CA ASN A 75 8.34 -9.08 -12.55
C ASN A 75 9.53 -8.13 -12.77
N LYS A 76 9.52 -6.93 -12.16
CA LYS A 76 10.64 -5.99 -12.22
C LYS A 76 11.92 -6.60 -11.68
N ARG A 77 11.85 -7.28 -10.53
CA ARG A 77 13.01 -7.92 -9.90
C ARG A 77 13.54 -9.12 -10.67
N ARG A 78 12.68 -9.88 -11.35
CA ARG A 78 13.09 -10.99 -12.23
C ARG A 78 13.81 -10.51 -13.51
N LEU A 79 13.46 -9.32 -14.01
CA LEU A 79 14.00 -8.76 -15.25
C LEU A 79 15.24 -7.86 -15.03
N SER A 80 15.59 -7.59 -13.77
CA SER A 80 16.81 -6.88 -13.35
C SER A 80 17.99 -7.83 -13.18
#